data_AF-A0A2I4AKQ4-F1
#
_entry.id   AF-A0A2I4AKQ4-F1
#
_cell.length_a   1.000
_cell.length_b   1.000
_cell.length_c   1.000
_cell.angle_alpha   90.00
_cell.angle_beta   90.00
_cell.angle_gamma   90.00
#
_symmetry.space_group_name_H-M   'P 1'
#
loop_
_entity.id
_entity.type
_entity.pdbx_description
1 polymer ?
#
loop_
_entity_poly.entity_id
_entity_poly.type
_entity_poly.pdbx_seq_one_letter_code
_entity_poly.pdbx_strand_id
1 'polypeptide(L)'
;MTGGNAELFDGEKTGRGLRATRDLHTGEVVLAEPGYSAVVCDSLVYQVCHSCFRRQSKLHLCAQCRFAHYCDRTCQSACWEEHKQECAAIRSLGYAPNQNVRLAARLMWRRKKDQGLASDSQLVPADQLEDHLDRLPEEELKKVQRDVDHLLKYWSGAAKQHSEGYISHIFGLIKCNGLPLTDQRGQQNVGLGLFPSLSLVNHDCWPNCTVTFNHGK
;
A
#
# COMPACT_ATOMS: atom_id res chain seq x y z
N MET A 1 0.74 19.95 -22.28
CA MET A 1 0.60 19.53 -20.88
C MET A 1 -0.87 19.61 -20.53
N THR A 2 -1.63 18.53 -20.71
CA THR A 2 -3.04 18.48 -20.29
C THR A 2 -3.05 18.34 -18.77
N GLY A 3 -3.27 19.45 -18.06
CA GLY A 3 -3.33 19.48 -16.60
C GLY A 3 -4.44 18.56 -16.09
N GLY A 4 -4.14 17.78 -15.04
CA GLY A 4 -5.13 16.93 -14.38
C GLY A 4 -6.24 17.76 -13.71
N ASN A 5 -7.31 17.08 -13.27
CA ASN A 5 -8.44 17.73 -12.58
C ASN A 5 -8.08 18.19 -11.14
N ALA A 6 -6.89 17.83 -10.65
CA ALA A 6 -6.38 18.19 -9.34
C ALA A 6 -4.88 18.50 -9.41
N GLU A 7 -4.42 19.39 -8.53
CA GLU A 7 -3.01 19.73 -8.35
C GLU A 7 -2.65 19.81 -6.87
N LEU A 8 -1.36 19.62 -6.57
CA LEU A 8 -0.80 19.76 -5.24
C LEU A 8 -0.82 21.23 -4.80
N PHE A 9 -1.18 21.48 -3.55
CA PHE A 9 -0.99 22.79 -2.90
C PHE A 9 -0.48 22.61 -1.47
N ASP A 10 0.17 23.64 -0.93
CA ASP A 10 0.57 23.70 0.47
C ASP A 10 -0.45 24.52 1.27
N GLY A 11 -1.12 23.86 2.22
CA GLY A 11 -2.06 24.49 3.14
C GLY A 11 -1.38 24.91 4.45
N GLU A 12 -1.69 26.11 4.94
CA GLU A 12 -1.04 26.69 6.13
C GLU A 12 -1.16 25.83 7.41
N LYS A 13 -2.29 25.12 7.57
CA LYS A 13 -2.59 24.34 8.79
C LYS A 13 -2.63 22.83 8.57
N THR A 14 -2.88 22.40 7.33
CA THR A 14 -3.11 20.99 6.98
C THR A 14 -1.90 20.35 6.30
N GLY A 15 -0.83 21.13 6.05
CA GLY A 15 0.27 20.69 5.20
C GLY A 15 -0.19 20.56 3.74
N ARG A 16 0.43 19.63 3.01
CA ARG A 16 0.10 19.37 1.60
C ARG A 16 -1.36 18.94 1.42
N GLY A 17 -1.95 19.28 0.29
CA GLY A 17 -3.32 18.91 -0.08
C GLY A 17 -3.51 18.84 -1.59
N LEU A 18 -4.66 18.35 -2.03
CA LEU A 18 -5.12 18.48 -3.42
C LEU A 18 -6.23 19.50 -3.56
N ARG A 19 -6.14 20.35 -4.58
CA ARG A 19 -7.20 21.28 -4.98
C ARG A 19 -7.59 21.04 -6.44
N ALA A 20 -8.86 21.31 -6.75
CA ALA A 20 -9.35 21.23 -8.13
C ALA A 20 -8.72 22.34 -9.00
N THR A 21 -8.38 22.01 -10.25
CA THR A 21 -7.83 22.96 -11.23
C THR A 21 -8.92 23.63 -12.09
N ARG A 22 -10.17 23.18 -11.94
CA ARG A 22 -11.37 23.64 -12.63
C ARG A 22 -12.62 23.27 -11.82
N ASP A 23 -13.77 23.75 -12.27
CA ASP A 23 -15.06 23.29 -11.76
C ASP A 23 -15.29 21.81 -12.09
N LEU A 24 -15.83 21.07 -11.12
CA LEU A 24 -16.11 19.64 -11.18
C LEU A 24 -17.58 19.39 -10.83
N HIS A 25 -18.23 18.48 -11.57
CA HIS A 25 -19.60 18.06 -11.31
C HIS A 25 -19.64 16.71 -10.58
N THR A 26 -20.79 16.44 -9.93
CA THR A 26 -21.05 15.15 -9.28
C THR A 26 -20.86 13.99 -10.25
N GLY A 27 -20.07 13.00 -9.85
CA GLY A 27 -19.79 11.81 -10.64
C GLY A 27 -18.55 11.90 -11.54
N GLU A 28 -17.90 13.06 -11.65
CA GLU A 28 -16.64 13.18 -12.36
C GLU A 28 -15.48 12.51 -11.59
N VAL A 29 -14.56 11.88 -12.33
CA VAL A 29 -13.32 11.33 -11.77
C VAL A 29 -12.32 12.46 -11.55
N VAL A 30 -12.06 12.77 -10.28
CA VAL A 30 -11.08 13.79 -9.87
C VAL A 30 -9.64 13.27 -10.05
N LEU A 31 -9.39 12.06 -9.56
CA LEU A 31 -8.08 11.40 -9.59
C LEU A 31 -8.30 9.90 -9.79
N ALA A 32 -7.47 9.27 -10.62
CA ALA A 32 -7.38 7.82 -10.72
C ALA A 32 -5.90 7.44 -10.61
N GLU A 33 -5.58 6.51 -9.72
CA GLU A 33 -4.20 6.13 -9.42
C GLU A 33 -4.10 4.60 -9.27
N PRO A 34 -3.14 3.93 -9.93
CA PRO A 34 -2.84 2.54 -9.63
C PRO A 34 -2.22 2.41 -8.24
N GLY A 35 -2.56 1.36 -7.49
CA GLY A 35 -1.94 1.10 -6.20
C GLY A 35 -0.42 0.95 -6.31
N TYR A 36 0.31 1.70 -5.49
CA TYR A 36 1.76 1.62 -5.45
C TYR A 36 2.23 0.35 -4.72
N SER A 37 1.58 -0.02 -3.63
CA SER A 37 1.86 -1.29 -2.94
C SER A 37 0.61 -1.73 -2.20
N ALA A 38 0.34 -3.03 -2.18
CA ALA A 38 -0.84 -3.56 -1.51
C ALA A 38 -0.63 -5.00 -1.02
N VAL A 39 -1.34 -5.33 0.07
CA VAL A 39 -1.32 -6.66 0.69
C VAL A 39 -2.70 -7.07 1.19
N VAL A 40 -2.98 -8.38 1.16
CA VAL A 40 -4.21 -8.95 1.75
C VAL A 40 -4.12 -8.92 3.28
N CYS A 41 -5.25 -8.68 3.94
CA CYS A 41 -5.35 -8.72 5.39
C CYS A 41 -5.03 -10.11 5.96
N ASP A 42 -4.34 -10.15 7.11
CA ASP A 42 -3.90 -11.41 7.74
C ASP A 42 -5.07 -12.38 8.01
N SER A 43 -6.25 -11.85 8.35
CA SER A 43 -7.46 -12.65 8.64
C SER A 43 -8.13 -13.25 7.40
N LEU A 44 -7.74 -12.85 6.19
CA LEU A 44 -8.44 -13.19 4.94
C LEU A 44 -7.54 -13.82 3.88
N VAL A 45 -6.30 -14.18 4.24
CA VAL A 45 -5.29 -14.73 3.31
C VAL A 45 -5.79 -15.95 2.53
N TYR A 46 -6.63 -16.80 3.12
CA TYR A 46 -7.16 -18.01 2.46
C TYR A 46 -8.43 -17.75 1.63
N GLN A 47 -9.01 -16.55 1.70
CA GLN A 47 -10.30 -16.21 1.09
C GLN A 47 -10.20 -15.14 0.01
N VAL A 48 -9.05 -14.48 -0.09
CA VAL A 48 -8.84 -13.33 -0.98
C VAL A 48 -7.66 -13.60 -1.91
N CYS A 49 -7.86 -13.30 -3.19
CA CYS A 49 -6.77 -13.34 -4.16
C CYS A 49 -5.73 -12.25 -3.85
N HIS A 50 -4.46 -12.65 -3.74
CA HIS A 50 -3.31 -11.78 -3.46
C HIS A 50 -2.89 -10.89 -4.64
N SER A 51 -3.58 -11.00 -5.78
CA SER A 51 -3.36 -10.17 -6.97
C SER A 51 -4.50 -9.18 -7.17
N CYS A 52 -5.74 -9.66 -7.29
CA CYS A 52 -6.88 -8.81 -7.63
C CYS A 52 -7.76 -8.43 -6.43
N PHE A 53 -7.44 -8.89 -5.21
CA PHE A 53 -8.19 -8.62 -3.98
C PHE A 53 -9.67 -9.07 -4.00
N ARG A 54 -10.05 -9.90 -4.98
CA ARG A 54 -11.39 -10.49 -5.02
C ARG A 54 -11.49 -11.66 -4.06
N ARG A 55 -12.62 -11.76 -3.38
CA ARG A 55 -12.99 -12.94 -2.61
C ARG A 55 -13.45 -14.06 -3.53
N GLN A 56 -12.97 -15.26 -3.27
CA GLN A 56 -13.34 -16.47 -4.02
C GLN A 56 -13.54 -17.64 -3.07
N SER A 57 -14.49 -18.52 -3.40
CA SER A 57 -14.71 -19.76 -2.65
C SER A 57 -13.60 -20.78 -2.84
N LYS A 58 -12.90 -20.71 -3.98
CA LYS A 58 -11.78 -21.58 -4.33
C LYS A 58 -10.63 -20.74 -4.86
N LEU A 59 -9.48 -20.86 -4.23
CA LEU A 59 -8.24 -20.20 -4.63
C LEU A 59 -7.14 -21.24 -4.79
N HIS A 60 -6.18 -20.92 -5.66
CA HIS A 60 -4.98 -21.72 -5.90
C HIS A 60 -3.83 -21.19 -5.04
N LEU A 61 -3.26 -22.07 -4.23
CA LEU A 61 -2.12 -21.77 -3.36
C LEU A 61 -0.82 -21.76 -4.16
N CYS A 62 0.04 -20.77 -3.90
CA CYS A 62 1.41 -20.76 -4.36
C CYS A 62 2.19 -21.95 -3.77
N ALA A 63 2.59 -22.91 -4.61
CA ALA A 63 3.27 -24.12 -4.16
C ALA A 63 4.62 -23.87 -3.47
N GLN A 64 5.26 -22.73 -3.75
CA GLN A 64 6.60 -22.40 -3.27
C GLN A 64 6.61 -21.84 -1.84
N CYS A 65 5.81 -20.79 -1.59
CA CYS A 65 5.73 -20.15 -0.27
C CYS A 65 4.62 -20.72 0.62
N ARG A 66 3.65 -21.44 0.03
CA ARG A 66 2.44 -21.95 0.73
C ARG A 66 1.66 -20.86 1.49
N PHE A 67 1.76 -19.61 1.04
CA PHE A 67 1.09 -18.45 1.64
C PHE A 67 0.15 -17.74 0.67
N ALA A 68 0.64 -17.31 -0.49
CA ALA A 68 -0.16 -16.51 -1.41
C ALA A 68 -1.21 -17.36 -2.14
N HIS A 69 -2.41 -16.78 -2.30
CA HIS A 69 -3.57 -17.42 -2.93
C HIS A 69 -4.03 -16.62 -4.16
N TYR A 70 -4.43 -17.30 -5.22
CA TYR A 70 -4.82 -16.67 -6.49
C TYR A 70 -6.12 -17.24 -7.05
N CYS A 71 -6.87 -16.43 -7.80
CA CYS A 71 -8.05 -16.91 -8.54
C CYS A 71 -7.68 -18.07 -9.48
N ASP A 72 -6.55 -17.92 -10.18
CA ASP A 72 -6.05 -18.82 -11.20
C ASP A 72 -4.59 -18.47 -11.56
N ARG A 73 -4.08 -19.10 -12.63
CA ARG A 73 -2.74 -18.85 -13.17
C ARG A 73 -2.57 -17.42 -13.71
N THR A 74 -3.65 -16.79 -14.19
CA THR A 74 -3.61 -15.41 -14.69
C THR A 74 -3.29 -14.44 -13.56
N CYS A 75 -4.01 -14.53 -12.44
CA CYS A 75 -3.72 -13.73 -11.24
C CYS A 75 -2.33 -14.04 -10.65
N GLN A 76 -1.92 -15.31 -10.66
CA GLN A 76 -0.59 -15.68 -10.18
C GLN A 76 0.53 -15.06 -11.03
N SER A 77 0.39 -15.11 -12.37
CA SER A 77 1.37 -14.52 -13.28
C SER A 77 1.38 -13.00 -13.21
N ALA A 78 0.22 -12.35 -13.10
CA ALA A 78 0.11 -10.90 -13.01
C ALA A 78 0.81 -10.33 -11.76
N CYS A 79 0.78 -11.05 -10.64
CA CYS A 79 1.40 -10.62 -9.38
C CYS A 79 2.89 -11.04 -9.26
N TRP A 80 3.43 -11.82 -10.20
CA TRP A 80 4.74 -12.47 -10.01
C TRP A 80 5.88 -11.49 -9.76
N GLU A 81 5.91 -10.35 -10.45
CA GLU A 81 6.96 -9.33 -10.28
C GLU A 81 7.02 -8.80 -8.84
N GLU A 82 5.87 -8.62 -8.19
CA GLU A 82 5.79 -8.20 -6.79
C GLU A 82 6.00 -9.38 -5.84
N HIS A 83 5.38 -10.52 -6.14
CA HIS A 83 5.38 -11.69 -5.26
C HIS A 83 6.73 -12.42 -5.24
N LYS A 84 7.57 -12.35 -6.28
CA LYS A 84 8.81 -13.13 -6.37
C LYS A 84 9.73 -12.93 -5.16
N GLN A 85 9.93 -11.69 -4.74
CA GLN A 85 10.76 -11.35 -3.58
C GLN A 85 10.10 -11.78 -2.27
N GLU A 86 8.80 -11.51 -2.14
CA GLU A 86 7.98 -11.92 -0.99
C GLU A 86 7.96 -13.45 -0.81
N CYS A 87 7.81 -14.19 -1.91
CA CYS A 87 7.78 -15.64 -1.95
C CYS A 87 9.10 -16.24 -1.44
N ALA A 88 10.23 -15.69 -1.89
CA ALA A 88 11.55 -16.11 -1.44
C ALA A 88 11.77 -15.80 0.04
N ALA A 89 11.37 -14.60 0.48
CA ALA A 89 11.47 -14.17 1.87
C ALA A 89 10.62 -15.04 2.81
N ILE A 90 9.36 -15.32 2.46
CA ILE A 90 8.46 -16.19 3.24
C ILE A 90 9.04 -17.61 3.31
N ARG A 91 9.53 -18.15 2.19
CA ARG A 91 10.13 -19.49 2.17
C ARG A 91 11.38 -19.57 3.04
N SER A 92 12.20 -18.51 3.06
CA SER A 92 13.40 -18.44 3.89
C SER A 92 13.07 -18.28 5.38
N LEU A 93 12.04 -17.49 5.71
CA LEU A 93 11.62 -17.26 7.10
C LEU A 93 10.81 -18.45 7.66
N GLY A 94 10.11 -19.19 6.80
CA GLY A 94 9.25 -20.32 7.14
C GLY A 94 7.80 -19.95 7.45
N TYR A 95 7.49 -18.66 7.58
CA TYR A 95 6.14 -18.14 7.77
C TYR A 95 6.00 -16.73 7.17
N ALA A 96 4.76 -16.27 6.99
CA ALA A 96 4.47 -14.91 6.55
C ALA A 96 4.31 -13.98 7.76
N PRO A 97 5.00 -12.83 7.83
CA PRO A 97 4.79 -11.86 8.90
C PRO A 97 3.46 -11.11 8.73
N ASN A 98 3.15 -10.23 9.67
CA ASN A 98 1.94 -9.41 9.63
C ASN A 98 1.85 -8.55 8.37
N GLN A 99 0.64 -8.09 8.06
CA GLN A 99 0.36 -7.31 6.86
C GLN A 99 1.23 -6.04 6.74
N ASN A 100 1.55 -5.35 7.82
CA ASN A 100 2.35 -4.12 7.77
C ASN A 100 3.79 -4.41 7.37
N VAL A 101 4.40 -5.47 7.92
CA VAL A 101 5.76 -5.92 7.56
C VAL A 101 5.80 -6.35 6.09
N ARG A 102 4.78 -7.08 5.61
CA ARG A 102 4.68 -7.45 4.20
C ARG A 102 4.53 -6.22 3.28
N LEU A 103 3.71 -5.26 3.68
CA LEU A 103 3.49 -4.03 2.90
C LEU A 103 4.76 -3.17 2.84
N ALA A 104 5.46 -3.02 3.96
CA ALA A 104 6.74 -2.30 4.03
C ALA A 104 7.79 -2.94 3.12
N ALA A 105 7.93 -4.28 3.17
CA ALA A 105 8.85 -5.00 2.29
C ALA A 105 8.51 -4.78 0.81
N ARG A 106 7.23 -4.93 0.42
CA ARG A 106 6.78 -4.69 -0.96
C ARG A 106 7.03 -3.26 -1.42
N LEU A 107 6.76 -2.26 -0.58
CA LEU A 107 7.02 -0.85 -0.86
C LEU A 107 8.51 -0.64 -1.15
N MET A 108 9.39 -1.12 -0.28
CA MET A 108 10.83 -0.91 -0.38
C MET A 108 11.44 -1.66 -1.57
N TRP A 109 11.01 -2.89 -1.83
CA TRP A 109 11.41 -3.65 -3.03
C TRP A 109 11.00 -2.96 -4.31
N ARG A 110 9.78 -2.40 -4.35
CA ARG A 110 9.28 -1.66 -5.50
C ARG A 110 10.05 -0.35 -5.70
N ARG A 111 10.29 0.40 -4.63
CA ARG A 111 11.04 1.67 -4.67
C ARG A 111 12.43 1.51 -5.27
N LYS A 112 13.11 0.39 -4.99
CA LYS A 112 14.42 0.10 -5.59
C LYS A 112 14.38 0.02 -7.12
N LYS A 113 13.22 -0.31 -7.70
CA LYS A 113 13.01 -0.44 -9.15
C LYS A 113 12.55 0.87 -9.79
N ASP A 114 11.64 1.60 -9.14
CA ASP A 114 10.93 2.72 -9.76
C ASP A 114 11.09 4.08 -9.04
N GLN A 115 12.01 4.15 -8.07
CA GLN A 115 12.30 5.36 -7.28
C GLN A 115 11.06 5.93 -6.56
N GLY A 116 10.06 5.10 -6.26
CA GLY A 116 8.87 5.53 -5.53
C GLY A 116 7.71 5.97 -6.41
N LEU A 117 7.82 5.89 -7.75
CA LEU A 117 6.80 6.34 -8.69
C LEU A 117 6.22 5.16 -9.48
N ALA A 118 4.94 4.84 -9.26
CA ALA A 118 4.26 3.78 -10.02
C ALA A 118 3.81 4.22 -11.42
N SER A 119 3.72 5.53 -11.67
CA SER A 119 3.31 6.12 -12.94
C SER A 119 3.81 7.56 -13.07
N ASP A 120 3.94 8.05 -14.29
CA ASP A 120 4.32 9.45 -14.57
C ASP A 120 3.29 10.47 -14.06
N SER A 121 2.05 10.04 -13.83
CA SER A 121 0.97 10.85 -13.27
C SER A 121 0.96 10.92 -11.74
N GLN A 122 1.83 10.17 -11.05
CA GLN A 122 1.89 10.16 -9.59
C GLN A 122 2.46 11.50 -9.08
N LEU A 123 1.76 12.14 -8.16
CA LEU A 123 2.08 13.52 -7.73
C LEU A 123 3.25 13.59 -6.76
N VAL A 124 3.47 12.53 -5.97
CA VAL A 124 4.54 12.45 -4.97
C VAL A 124 5.09 11.02 -4.91
N PRO A 125 6.41 10.83 -4.71
CA PRO A 125 6.97 9.51 -4.45
C PRO A 125 6.36 8.88 -3.19
N ALA A 126 6.17 7.56 -3.23
CA ALA A 126 5.48 6.82 -2.17
C ALA A 126 6.16 6.90 -0.79
N ASP A 127 7.46 7.19 -0.73
CA ASP A 127 8.23 7.33 0.51
C ASP A 127 8.42 8.80 0.95
N GLN A 128 7.72 9.74 0.31
CA GLN A 128 7.69 11.15 0.71
C GLN A 128 6.37 11.54 1.37
N LEU A 129 5.53 10.55 1.71
CA LEU A 129 4.31 10.80 2.48
C LEU A 129 4.67 11.03 3.96
N GLU A 130 3.74 11.64 4.67
CA GLU A 130 3.89 12.00 6.08
C GLU A 130 3.89 10.75 6.98
N ASP A 131 4.73 10.71 8.03
CA ASP A 131 4.86 9.56 8.92
C ASP A 131 4.43 9.82 10.38
N HIS A 132 4.38 11.10 10.78
CA HIS A 132 4.10 11.57 12.14
C HIS A 132 4.82 10.80 13.27
N LEU A 133 6.00 10.23 13.02
CA LEU A 133 6.74 9.46 14.03
C LEU A 133 7.09 10.31 15.26
N ASP A 134 7.40 11.58 15.06
CA ASP A 134 7.71 12.57 16.09
C ASP A 134 6.54 12.83 17.05
N ARG A 135 5.31 12.50 16.65
CA ARG A 135 4.07 12.71 17.42
C ARG A 135 3.51 11.42 18.00
N LEU A 136 4.11 10.27 17.70
CA LEU A 136 3.61 8.98 18.19
C LEU A 136 3.89 8.81 19.69
N PRO A 137 2.91 8.31 20.47
CA PRO A 137 3.17 7.87 21.85
C PRO A 137 4.22 6.76 21.90
N GLU A 138 4.93 6.66 23.03
CA GLU A 138 6.00 5.66 23.24
C GLU A 138 5.55 4.21 22.95
N GLU A 139 4.33 3.85 23.35
CA GLU A 139 3.78 2.51 23.10
C GLU A 139 3.55 2.20 21.62
N GLU A 140 3.26 3.22 20.81
CA GLU A 140 3.17 3.08 19.35
C GLU A 140 4.56 3.02 18.72
N LEU A 141 5.53 3.79 19.20
CA LEU A 141 6.93 3.69 18.77
C LEU A 141 7.51 2.30 19.05
N LYS A 142 7.19 1.70 20.20
CA LYS A 142 7.56 0.30 20.51
C LYS A 142 6.92 -0.70 19.53
N LYS A 143 5.70 -0.45 19.04
CA LYS A 143 5.08 -1.29 18.00
C LYS A 143 5.84 -1.17 16.68
N VAL A 144 6.18 0.06 16.29
CA VAL A 144 7.00 0.33 15.09
C VAL A 144 8.33 -0.40 15.18
N GLN A 145 9.04 -0.31 16.32
CA GLN A 145 10.31 -1.01 16.49
C GLN A 145 10.18 -2.53 16.38
N ARG A 146 9.11 -3.13 16.92
CA ARG A 146 8.86 -4.57 16.76
C ARG A 146 8.65 -4.95 15.29
N ASP A 147 7.95 -4.12 14.53
CA ASP A 147 7.75 -4.35 13.10
C ASP A 147 9.05 -4.15 12.30
N VAL A 148 9.92 -3.21 12.70
CA VAL A 148 11.29 -3.06 12.17
C VAL A 148 12.08 -4.35 12.40
N ASP A 149 12.13 -4.86 13.63
CA ASP A 149 12.85 -6.10 13.97
C ASP A 149 12.32 -7.30 13.17
N HIS A 150 11.01 -7.38 12.97
CA HIS A 150 10.39 -8.42 12.15
C HIS A 150 10.74 -8.27 10.67
N LEU A 151 10.79 -7.05 10.13
CA LEU A 151 11.21 -6.81 8.76
C LEU A 151 12.67 -7.22 8.55
N LEU A 152 13.56 -6.91 9.49
CA LEU A 152 14.98 -7.28 9.40
C LEU A 152 15.19 -8.81 9.43
N LYS A 153 14.35 -9.55 10.15
CA LYS A 153 14.32 -11.03 10.12
C LYS A 153 13.73 -11.56 8.81
N TYR A 154 12.64 -10.95 8.34
CA TYR A 154 11.92 -11.35 7.13
C TYR A 154 12.74 -11.10 5.86
N TRP A 155 13.47 -9.99 5.84
CA TRP A 155 14.34 -9.58 4.75
C TRP A 155 15.72 -9.26 5.29
N SER A 156 16.57 -10.28 5.40
CA SER A 156 17.94 -10.15 5.93
C SER A 156 18.83 -9.16 5.16
N GLY A 157 18.49 -8.87 3.89
CA GLY A 157 19.16 -7.87 3.07
C GLY A 157 18.78 -6.42 3.41
N ALA A 158 17.74 -6.19 4.21
CA ALA A 158 17.24 -4.85 4.54
C ALA A 158 18.27 -4.03 5.32
N ALA A 159 18.90 -4.60 6.36
CA ALA A 159 19.88 -3.91 7.20
C ALA A 159 21.12 -3.42 6.45
N LYS A 160 21.45 -4.06 5.31
CA LYS A 160 22.57 -3.65 4.45
C LYS A 160 22.20 -2.53 3.49
N GLN A 161 20.91 -2.31 3.26
CA GLN A 161 20.39 -1.39 2.24
C GLN A 161 19.77 -0.12 2.84
N HIS A 162 19.29 -0.19 4.09
CA HIS A 162 18.52 0.87 4.71
C HIS A 162 18.86 1.04 6.19
N SER A 163 18.83 2.28 6.67
CA SER A 163 18.94 2.57 8.10
C SER A 163 17.64 2.20 8.83
N GLU A 164 17.74 1.91 10.13
CA GLU A 164 16.54 1.68 10.95
C GLU A 164 15.60 2.89 10.95
N GLY A 165 16.14 4.12 10.97
CA GLY A 165 15.33 5.34 10.88
C GLY A 165 14.50 5.40 9.60
N TYR A 166 15.06 5.00 8.45
CA TYR A 166 14.30 4.92 7.21
C TYR A 166 13.23 3.83 7.25
N ILE A 167 13.52 2.68 7.85
CA ILE A 167 12.53 1.59 7.99
C ILE A 167 11.39 2.03 8.91
N SER A 168 11.69 2.68 10.03
CA SER A 168 10.68 3.27 10.92
C SER A 168 9.81 4.29 10.18
N HIS A 169 10.42 5.16 9.37
CA HIS A 169 9.71 6.11 8.51
C HIS A 169 8.68 5.39 7.62
N ILE A 170 9.08 4.29 6.95
CA ILE A 170 8.15 3.48 6.13
C ILE A 170 6.97 2.94 6.94
N PHE A 171 7.19 2.49 8.17
CA PHE A 171 6.11 2.01 9.03
C PHE A 171 5.17 3.13 9.53
N GLY A 172 5.72 4.28 9.92
CA GLY A 172 4.92 5.46 10.27
C GLY A 172 4.08 5.92 9.08
N LEU A 173 4.69 5.97 7.90
CA LEU A 173 4.03 6.28 6.64
C LEU A 173 2.88 5.31 6.33
N ILE A 174 3.09 4.01 6.45
CA ILE A 174 2.02 3.00 6.25
C ILE A 174 0.87 3.23 7.25
N LYS A 175 1.19 3.54 8.51
CA LYS A 175 0.19 3.80 9.55
C LYS A 175 -0.66 5.04 9.24
N CYS A 176 -0.06 6.10 8.69
CA CYS A 176 -0.75 7.35 8.39
C CYS A 176 -1.49 7.35 7.05
N ASN A 177 -0.99 6.61 6.05
CA ASN A 177 -1.43 6.74 4.66
C ASN A 177 -2.03 5.45 4.08
N GLY A 178 -1.99 4.35 4.82
CA GLY A 178 -2.54 3.06 4.40
C GLY A 178 -4.06 3.13 4.23
N LEU A 179 -4.53 2.83 3.01
CA LEU A 179 -5.94 2.83 2.67
C LEU A 179 -6.49 1.40 2.64
N PRO A 180 -7.67 1.15 3.25
CA PRO A 180 -8.30 -0.15 3.20
C PRO A 180 -8.75 -0.47 1.76
N LEU A 181 -8.51 -1.70 1.33
CA LEU A 181 -9.03 -2.24 0.09
C LEU A 181 -10.30 -3.01 0.39
N THR A 182 -11.38 -2.73 -0.32
CA THR A 182 -12.64 -3.46 -0.18
C THR A 182 -12.69 -4.66 -1.13
N ASP A 183 -13.54 -5.64 -0.84
CA ASP A 183 -13.86 -6.70 -1.79
C ASP A 183 -14.66 -6.19 -3.00
N GLN A 184 -14.85 -7.06 -3.99
CA GLN A 184 -15.56 -6.70 -5.23
C GLN A 184 -17.03 -6.31 -5.05
N ARG A 185 -17.57 -6.42 -3.83
CA ARG A 185 -18.93 -6.03 -3.47
C ARG A 185 -18.95 -4.75 -2.63
N GLY A 186 -17.79 -4.20 -2.30
CA GLY A 186 -17.64 -3.03 -1.42
C GLY A 186 -18.04 -3.29 0.03
N GLN A 187 -18.11 -4.56 0.47
CA GLN A 187 -18.73 -4.90 1.76
C GLN A 187 -17.73 -5.11 2.90
N GLN A 188 -16.55 -5.64 2.59
CA GLN A 188 -15.56 -5.98 3.62
C GLN A 188 -14.18 -5.48 3.22
N ASN A 189 -13.44 -4.98 4.22
CA ASN A 189 -12.01 -4.71 4.07
C ASN A 189 -11.24 -6.04 3.92
N VAL A 190 -10.54 -6.19 2.81
CA VAL A 190 -9.77 -7.38 2.42
C VAL A 190 -8.26 -7.14 2.33
N GLY A 191 -7.81 -5.89 2.43
CA GLY A 191 -6.40 -5.56 2.27
C GLY A 191 -6.04 -4.16 2.69
N LEU A 192 -4.75 -3.88 2.65
CA LEU A 192 -4.19 -2.56 2.91
C LEU A 192 -3.32 -2.17 1.72
N GLY A 193 -3.55 -0.97 1.19
CA GLY A 193 -2.83 -0.44 0.03
C GLY A 193 -2.30 0.97 0.26
N LEU A 194 -1.34 1.37 -0.56
CA LEU A 194 -0.81 2.72 -0.63
C LEU A 194 -1.05 3.31 -2.01
N PHE A 195 -1.61 4.51 -2.01
CA PHE A 195 -1.98 5.29 -3.19
C PHE A 195 -1.43 6.71 -2.96
N PRO A 196 -0.16 6.97 -3.31
CA PRO A 196 0.56 8.15 -2.85
C PRO A 196 -0.12 9.49 -3.18
N SER A 197 -0.68 9.61 -4.38
CA SER A 197 -1.38 10.83 -4.80
C SER A 197 -2.71 10.97 -4.05
N LEU A 198 -3.43 9.88 -3.86
CA LEU A 198 -4.69 9.87 -3.10
C LEU A 198 -4.47 10.19 -1.60
N SER A 199 -3.35 9.77 -1.02
CA SER A 199 -2.98 10.08 0.37
C SER A 199 -2.75 11.57 0.64
N LEU A 200 -2.68 12.41 -0.40
CA LEU A 200 -2.63 13.87 -0.28
C LEU A 200 -4.01 14.53 -0.11
N VAL A 201 -5.11 13.77 -0.24
CA VAL A 201 -6.46 14.31 -0.01
C VAL A 201 -6.70 14.43 1.48
N ASN A 202 -6.79 15.67 1.96
CA ASN A 202 -7.06 15.96 3.36
C ASN A 202 -8.47 15.55 3.78
N HIS A 203 -8.62 15.25 5.07
CA HIS A 203 -9.89 14.86 5.67
C HIS A 203 -10.83 16.06 5.86
N ASP A 204 -12.12 15.85 5.62
CA ASP A 204 -13.23 16.69 6.06
C ASP A 204 -14.36 15.77 6.55
N CYS A 205 -15.00 16.13 7.66
CA CYS A 205 -16.15 15.40 8.20
C CYS A 205 -17.37 15.45 7.27
N TRP A 206 -17.43 16.45 6.39
CA TRP A 206 -18.45 16.60 5.35
C TRP A 206 -17.80 16.64 3.97
N PRO A 207 -17.40 15.46 3.44
CA PRO A 207 -16.55 15.40 2.25
C PRO A 207 -17.30 15.79 0.97
N ASN A 208 -16.56 16.36 0.02
CA ASN A 208 -17.04 16.65 -1.33
C ASN A 208 -16.64 15.59 -2.38
N CYS A 209 -15.85 14.59 -1.98
CA CYS A 209 -15.36 13.50 -2.81
C CYS A 209 -15.57 12.15 -2.10
N THR A 210 -15.57 11.06 -2.87
CA THR A 210 -15.58 9.69 -2.33
C THR A 210 -14.53 8.84 -3.03
N VAL A 211 -14.03 7.82 -2.32
CA VAL A 211 -13.02 6.88 -2.83
C VAL A 211 -13.68 5.55 -3.13
N THR A 212 -13.42 5.01 -4.32
CA THR A 212 -13.84 3.66 -4.69
C THR A 212 -12.64 2.88 -5.22
N PHE A 213 -12.62 1.57 -4.95
CA PHE A 213 -11.59 0.68 -5.44
C PHE A 213 -12.13 -0.14 -6.63
N ASN A 214 -11.41 -0.11 -7.75
CA ASN A 214 -11.75 -0.90 -8.93
C ASN A 214 -10.80 -2.10 -9.02
N HIS A 215 -11.36 -3.31 -8.96
CA HIS A 215 -10.61 -4.57 -9.02
C HIS A 215 -10.07 -4.92 -10.42
N GLY A 216 -10.25 -4.05 -11.42
CA GLY A 216 -9.99 -4.36 -12.82
C GLY A 216 -11.07 -5.28 -13.40
N LYS A 217 -10.89 -5.69 -14.66
CA LYS A 217 -11.77 -6.68 -15.30
C LYS A 217 -11.50 -8.08 -14.77
#